data_AF-A0A8C2MDT3-F1
#
_entry.id   AF-A0A8C2MDT3-F1
#
_cell.length_a   1.000
_cell.length_b   1.000
_cell.length_c   1.000
_cell.angle_alpha   90.00
_cell.angle_beta   90.00
_cell.angle_gamma   90.00
#
_symmetry.space_group_name_H-M   'P 1'
#
loop_
_entity.id
_entity.type
_entity.pdbx_description
1 polymer ?
#
loop_
_entity_poly.entity_id
_entity_poly.type
_entity_poly.pdbx_seq_one_letter_code
_entity_poly.pdbx_strand_id
1 'polypeptide(L)'
;VVKQLGEGHHVPYITREVGLYLVVEVSSGIIVIWDKRTTIFIKLAPSYKGTVCGLCGNFDDQTKNDFTTRDHMVVTSELDFGNSWKEATTCPDVNHTPDPCSLNPHRRSWAEKQCSIIKSGVFKGCHSRVDPTVFYEACVHDSCSCDTGGDCECFCSAVASYAQECTKAEACVFWRTPDLCPIFCDYYNPPNECEWHYEPCGNRSFETCRTINGIHSNISVSHLEGCYPRCPKDRPIY
;
A
#
# COMPACT_ATOMS: atom_id res chain seq x y z
N VAL A 1 -20.84 14.10 0.72
CA VAL A 1 -20.99 15.15 1.76
C VAL A 1 -20.07 14.79 2.91
N VAL A 2 -18.90 15.42 3.01
CA VAL A 2 -18.06 15.28 4.21
C VAL A 2 -18.78 16.06 5.31
N LYS A 3 -19.49 15.36 6.19
CA LYS A 3 -19.97 15.97 7.43
C LYS A 3 -18.74 16.26 8.26
N GLN A 4 -18.34 17.53 8.36
CA GLN A 4 -17.59 17.97 9.53
C GLN A 4 -18.44 17.62 10.74
N LEU A 5 -18.00 16.63 11.52
CA LEU A 5 -18.48 16.45 12.89
C LEU A 5 -17.88 17.60 13.71
N GLY A 6 -18.44 18.79 13.51
CA GLY A 6 -18.14 19.98 14.29
C GLY A 6 -18.68 19.79 15.71
N GLU A 7 -17.80 20.03 16.67
CA GLU A 7 -18.02 20.02 18.13
C GLU A 7 -18.23 18.63 18.78
N GLY A 8 -17.11 18.01 19.16
CA GLY A 8 -17.04 16.78 19.96
C GLY A 8 -15.63 16.54 20.50
N HIS A 9 -15.44 15.48 21.30
CA HIS A 9 -14.13 15.08 21.81
C HIS A 9 -13.20 14.76 20.62
N HIS A 10 -12.17 15.58 20.41
CA HIS A 10 -11.26 15.40 19.26
C HIS A 10 -10.28 14.28 19.60
N VAL A 11 -10.40 13.13 18.92
CA VAL A 11 -9.38 12.07 19.01
C VAL A 11 -8.11 12.59 18.33
N PRO A 12 -6.98 12.73 19.05
CA PRO A 12 -5.75 13.23 18.44
C PRO A 12 -5.29 12.31 17.29
N TYR A 13 -4.91 12.93 16.16
CA TYR A 13 -4.29 12.23 15.04
C TYR A 13 -3.19 13.10 14.42
N ILE A 14 -2.23 12.45 13.78
CA ILE A 14 -1.13 13.07 13.06
C ILE A 14 -1.19 12.61 11.62
N THR A 15 -1.11 13.55 10.69
CA THR A 15 -0.97 13.27 9.26
C THR A 15 0.41 13.73 8.79
N ARG A 16 1.10 12.89 8.04
CA ARG A 16 2.42 13.20 7.45
C ARG A 16 2.63 12.45 6.15
N GLU A 17 3.44 13.02 5.26
CA GLU A 17 3.90 12.32 4.07
C GLU A 17 5.21 11.59 4.35
N VAL A 18 5.31 10.35 3.88
CA VAL A 18 6.48 9.48 4.06
C VAL A 18 6.76 8.77 2.75
N GLY A 19 7.82 9.18 2.07
CA GLY A 19 8.11 8.70 0.72
C GLY A 19 6.95 9.01 -0.23
N LEU A 20 6.43 7.99 -0.91
CA LEU A 20 5.28 8.13 -1.82
C LEU A 20 3.91 8.10 -1.12
N TYR A 21 3.87 7.90 0.20
CA TYR A 21 2.65 7.58 0.93
C TYR A 21 2.19 8.73 1.83
N LEU A 22 0.88 8.83 2.03
CA LEU A 22 0.27 9.57 3.12
C LEU A 22 0.08 8.63 4.31
N VAL A 23 0.55 9.05 5.49
CA VAL A 23 0.42 8.28 6.74
C VAL A 23 -0.42 9.07 7.73
N VAL A 24 -1.52 8.46 8.17
CA VAL A 24 -2.39 8.95 9.25
C VAL A 24 -2.22 8.04 10.46
N GLU A 25 -1.79 8.61 11.58
CA GLU A 25 -1.62 7.91 12.86
C GLU A 25 -2.59 8.51 13.88
N VAL A 26 -3.47 7.67 14.42
CA VAL A 26 -4.48 8.05 15.42
C VAL A 26 -3.99 7.59 16.79
N SER A 27 -4.16 8.43 17.81
CA SER A 27 -3.69 8.15 19.18
C SER A 27 -4.31 6.88 19.80
N SER A 28 -5.42 6.38 19.25
CA SER A 28 -6.05 5.13 19.64
C SER A 28 -5.30 3.87 19.17
N GLY A 29 -4.19 4.02 18.43
CA GLY A 29 -3.43 2.88 17.90
C GLY A 29 -3.88 2.39 16.54
N ILE A 30 -4.56 3.25 15.76
CA ILE A 30 -4.95 2.98 14.36
C ILE A 30 -4.00 3.76 13.45
N ILE A 31 -3.44 3.10 12.44
CA ILE A 31 -2.63 3.74 11.43
C ILE A 31 -3.15 3.36 10.04
N VAL A 32 -3.28 4.37 9.17
CA VAL A 32 -3.64 4.22 7.76
C VAL A 32 -2.49 4.74 6.92
N ILE A 33 -1.99 3.91 6.00
CA ILE A 33 -0.96 4.27 5.03
C ILE A 33 -1.61 4.17 3.65
N TRP A 34 -1.57 5.23 2.87
CA TRP A 34 -2.21 5.30 1.56
C TRP A 34 -1.22 5.79 0.51
N ASP A 35 -1.16 5.11 -0.64
CA ASP A 35 -0.25 5.43 -1.75
C ASP A 35 -0.73 6.62 -2.62
N LYS A 36 -1.78 7.32 -2.17
CA LYS A 36 -2.47 8.39 -2.89
C LYS A 36 -3.24 7.93 -4.14
N ARG A 37 -3.36 6.62 -4.33
CA ARG A 37 -4.10 5.97 -5.42
C ARG A 37 -5.06 4.93 -4.84
N THR A 38 -4.74 3.65 -4.97
CA THR A 38 -5.63 2.53 -4.70
C THR A 38 -5.18 1.65 -3.55
N THR A 39 -3.90 1.71 -3.14
CA THR A 39 -3.36 0.82 -2.11
C THR A 39 -3.46 1.47 -0.73
N ILE A 40 -4.15 0.77 0.18
CA ILE A 40 -4.31 1.17 1.58
C ILE A 40 -3.78 0.05 2.48
N PHE A 41 -2.92 0.42 3.43
CA PHE A 41 -2.53 -0.45 4.54
C PHE A 41 -3.14 0.05 5.83
N ILE A 42 -3.87 -0.83 6.51
CA ILE A 42 -4.43 -0.57 7.83
C ILE A 42 -3.59 -1.35 8.84
N LYS A 43 -3.08 -0.66 9.86
CA LYS A 43 -2.38 -1.25 10.99
C LYS A 43 -3.15 -0.94 12.26
N LEU A 44 -3.38 -1.96 13.07
CA LEU A 44 -4.06 -1.86 14.35
C LEU A 44 -3.11 -2.25 15.47
N ALA A 45 -3.19 -1.54 16.60
CA ALA A 45 -2.52 -1.95 17.82
C ALA A 45 -3.04 -3.33 18.28
N PRO A 46 -2.21 -4.15 18.93
CA PRO A 46 -2.62 -5.48 19.40
C PRO A 46 -3.83 -5.49 20.35
N SER A 47 -4.15 -4.35 20.96
CA SER A 47 -5.37 -4.18 21.79
C SER A 47 -6.68 -4.42 21.03
N TYR A 48 -6.66 -4.35 19.70
CA TYR A 48 -7.83 -4.60 18.85
C TYR A 48 -8.04 -6.08 18.50
N LYS A 49 -7.15 -6.98 18.97
CA LYS A 49 -7.18 -8.41 18.61
C LYS A 49 -8.54 -9.05 18.95
N GLY A 50 -9.20 -9.64 17.96
CA GLY A 50 -10.51 -10.28 18.10
C GLY A 50 -11.68 -9.34 18.40
N THR A 51 -11.51 -8.03 18.25
CA THR A 51 -12.55 -7.02 18.55
C THR A 51 -13.05 -6.26 17.31
N VAL A 52 -12.48 -6.57 16.14
CA VAL A 52 -12.83 -5.94 14.87
C VAL A 52 -13.59 -6.92 13.98
N CYS A 53 -14.22 -6.38 12.94
CA CYS A 53 -14.90 -7.14 11.90
C CYS A 53 -14.90 -6.31 10.61
N GLY A 54 -15.19 -6.96 9.49
CA GLY A 54 -15.23 -6.33 8.17
C GLY A 54 -14.47 -7.14 7.14
N LEU A 55 -14.21 -6.53 5.98
CA LEU A 55 -13.49 -7.15 4.87
C LEU A 55 -12.04 -7.53 5.21
N CYS A 56 -11.46 -6.96 6.26
CA CYS A 56 -10.11 -7.28 6.75
C CYS A 56 -10.10 -8.40 7.81
N GLY A 57 -11.21 -9.13 7.99
CA GLY A 57 -11.33 -10.19 9.00
C GLY A 57 -11.55 -9.66 10.41
N ASN A 58 -11.25 -10.49 11.42
CA ASN A 58 -11.49 -10.19 12.83
C ASN A 58 -10.20 -10.00 13.67
N PHE A 59 -9.03 -10.19 13.05
CA PHE A 59 -7.72 -10.02 13.67
C PHE A 59 -7.56 -10.84 14.96
N ASP A 60 -7.86 -12.16 14.94
CA ASP A 60 -7.70 -13.06 16.10
C ASP A 60 -6.54 -14.07 15.97
N ASP A 61 -5.68 -13.90 14.94
CA ASP A 61 -4.61 -14.81 14.50
C ASP A 61 -5.09 -16.15 13.90
N GLN A 62 -6.38 -16.29 13.58
CA GLN A 62 -6.94 -17.44 12.87
C GLN A 62 -7.54 -17.00 11.53
N THR A 63 -7.12 -17.63 10.44
CA THR A 63 -7.60 -17.24 9.09
C THR A 63 -8.88 -17.96 8.66
N LYS A 64 -9.28 -19.02 9.37
CA LYS A 64 -10.40 -19.90 8.97
C LYS A 64 -11.78 -19.26 9.16
N ASN A 65 -11.87 -18.24 10.00
CA ASN A 65 -13.09 -17.53 10.36
C ASN A 65 -13.09 -16.07 9.86
N ASP A 66 -12.09 -15.65 9.07
CA ASP A 66 -12.04 -14.29 8.56
C ASP A 66 -13.23 -13.95 7.64
N PHE A 67 -13.78 -14.95 6.94
CA PHE A 67 -15.02 -14.82 6.17
C PHE A 67 -16.27 -14.92 7.06
N THR A 68 -16.33 -14.06 8.08
CA THR A 68 -17.52 -13.87 8.92
C THR A 68 -18.36 -12.73 8.37
N THR A 69 -19.62 -13.00 8.05
CA THR A 69 -20.59 -12.03 7.53
C THR A 69 -21.07 -11.06 8.61
N ARG A 70 -21.77 -9.99 8.20
CA ARG A 70 -22.35 -8.99 9.12
C ARG A 70 -23.36 -9.57 10.13
N ASP A 71 -23.99 -10.70 9.82
CA ASP A 71 -24.89 -11.45 10.71
C ASP A 71 -24.20 -12.57 11.50
N HIS A 72 -22.86 -12.54 11.58
CA HIS A 72 -22.02 -13.45 12.35
C HIS A 72 -22.02 -14.91 11.86
N MET A 73 -22.26 -15.14 10.56
CA MET A 73 -22.11 -16.47 9.96
C MET A 73 -20.74 -16.60 9.29
N VAL A 74 -20.06 -17.73 9.53
CA VAL A 74 -18.83 -18.06 8.82
C VAL A 74 -19.20 -18.74 7.49
N VAL A 75 -18.77 -18.14 6.38
CA VAL A 75 -19.05 -18.62 5.02
C VAL A 75 -17.76 -18.97 4.29
N THR A 76 -17.88 -19.77 3.23
CA THR A 76 -16.74 -20.12 2.35
C THR A 76 -16.70 -19.32 1.06
N SER A 77 -17.80 -18.63 0.71
CA SER A 77 -17.94 -17.84 -0.51
C SER A 77 -17.44 -16.41 -0.28
N GLU A 78 -16.45 -16.00 -1.07
CA GLU A 78 -15.93 -14.62 -1.08
C GLU A 78 -17.02 -13.60 -1.43
N LEU A 79 -17.93 -13.97 -2.33
CA LEU A 79 -19.03 -13.10 -2.77
C LEU A 79 -20.06 -12.90 -1.67
N ASP A 80 -20.46 -13.98 -0.98
CA ASP A 80 -21.43 -13.88 0.11
C ASP A 80 -20.84 -13.06 1.27
N PHE A 81 -19.57 -13.30 1.59
CA PHE A 81 -18.81 -12.52 2.57
C PHE A 81 -18.76 -11.03 2.17
N GLY A 82 -18.26 -10.71 0.98
CA GLY A 82 -18.08 -9.34 0.51
C GLY A 82 -19.39 -8.57 0.39
N ASN A 83 -20.43 -9.19 -0.18
CA ASN A 83 -21.75 -8.57 -0.33
C ASN A 83 -22.42 -8.27 1.02
N SER A 84 -22.14 -9.06 2.08
CA SER A 84 -22.67 -8.81 3.42
C SER A 84 -22.16 -7.51 4.07
N TRP A 85 -21.01 -7.00 3.60
CA TRP A 85 -20.36 -5.79 4.14
C TRP A 85 -20.68 -4.51 3.38
N LYS A 86 -21.64 -4.52 2.45
CA LYS A 86 -22.08 -3.30 1.76
C LYS A 86 -22.74 -2.32 2.73
N GLU A 87 -22.42 -1.04 2.59
CA GLU A 87 -22.97 0.01 3.44
C GLU A 87 -24.42 0.36 3.09
N ALA A 88 -24.71 0.52 1.79
CA ALA A 88 -26.05 0.82 1.31
C ALA A 88 -26.74 -0.45 0.81
N THR A 89 -27.96 -0.69 1.28
CA THR A 89 -28.79 -1.81 0.82
C THR A 89 -29.16 -1.71 -0.66
N THR A 90 -29.13 -0.50 -1.23
CA THR A 90 -29.35 -0.23 -2.65
C THR A 90 -28.18 -0.61 -3.55
N CYS A 91 -27.00 -0.89 -2.99
CA CYS A 91 -25.88 -1.38 -3.78
C CYS A 91 -26.16 -2.80 -4.28
N PRO A 92 -25.92 -3.09 -5.58
CA PRO A 92 -26.14 -4.40 -6.15
C PRO A 92 -25.17 -5.43 -5.54
N ASP A 93 -25.61 -6.67 -5.49
CA ASP A 93 -24.73 -7.78 -5.14
C ASP A 93 -23.85 -8.15 -6.33
N VAL A 94 -22.61 -8.54 -6.03
CA VAL A 94 -21.67 -9.11 -7.00
C VAL A 94 -21.94 -10.61 -7.11
N ASN A 95 -22.31 -11.06 -8.30
CA ASN A 95 -22.68 -12.46 -8.56
C ASN A 95 -21.54 -13.30 -9.16
N HIS A 96 -20.51 -12.65 -9.71
CA HIS A 96 -19.33 -13.31 -10.27
C HIS A 96 -18.16 -12.32 -10.25
N THR A 97 -16.94 -12.85 -10.11
CA THR A 97 -15.72 -12.09 -10.33
C THR A 97 -15.42 -12.04 -11.83
N PRO A 98 -15.28 -10.85 -12.44
CA PRO A 98 -14.89 -10.75 -13.84
C PRO A 98 -13.51 -11.36 -14.09
N ASP A 99 -13.26 -11.85 -15.31
CA ASP A 99 -11.92 -12.17 -15.80
C ASP A 99 -11.51 -11.10 -16.83
N PRO A 100 -10.79 -10.05 -16.43
CA PRO A 100 -10.45 -8.93 -17.31
C PRO A 100 -9.60 -9.36 -18.50
N CYS A 101 -8.71 -10.35 -18.35
CA CYS A 101 -7.86 -10.77 -19.46
C CYS A 101 -8.63 -11.61 -20.49
N SER A 102 -9.72 -12.27 -20.10
CA SER A 102 -10.62 -12.92 -21.05
C SER A 102 -11.56 -11.93 -21.74
N LEU A 103 -11.96 -10.85 -21.05
CA LEU A 103 -12.72 -9.75 -21.65
C LEU A 103 -11.85 -8.89 -22.59
N ASN A 104 -10.58 -8.69 -22.24
CA ASN A 104 -9.60 -7.88 -22.99
C ASN A 104 -8.39 -8.73 -23.45
N PRO A 105 -8.58 -9.73 -24.32
CA PRO A 105 -7.53 -10.67 -24.71
C PRO A 105 -6.33 -10.01 -25.41
N HIS A 106 -6.54 -8.89 -26.10
CA HIS A 106 -5.47 -8.13 -26.73
C HIS A 106 -4.48 -7.51 -25.73
N ARG A 107 -4.88 -7.28 -24.47
CA ARG A 107 -4.02 -6.73 -23.42
C ARG A 107 -3.18 -7.79 -22.70
N ARG A 108 -3.61 -9.06 -22.73
CA ARG A 108 -2.99 -10.17 -21.98
C ARG A 108 -1.49 -10.28 -22.24
N SER A 109 -1.05 -10.24 -23.50
CA SER A 109 0.38 -10.39 -23.84
C SER A 109 1.24 -9.28 -23.25
N TRP A 110 0.76 -8.04 -23.24
CA TRP A 110 1.46 -6.93 -22.60
C TRP A 110 1.48 -7.10 -21.08
N ALA A 111 0.33 -7.42 -20.47
CA ALA A 111 0.20 -7.63 -19.03
C ALA A 111 1.15 -8.73 -18.52
N GLU A 112 1.11 -9.92 -19.11
CA GLU A 112 1.98 -11.04 -18.74
C GLU A 112 3.47 -10.67 -18.89
N LYS A 113 3.83 -10.00 -20.00
CA LYS A 113 5.21 -9.60 -20.25
C LYS A 113 5.70 -8.59 -19.20
N GLN A 114 4.95 -7.53 -18.91
CA GLN A 114 5.36 -6.51 -17.95
C GLN A 114 5.38 -7.08 -16.53
N CYS A 115 4.32 -7.78 -16.12
CA CYS A 115 4.22 -8.37 -14.78
C CYS A 115 5.23 -9.49 -14.52
N SER A 116 5.83 -10.08 -15.56
CA SER A 116 6.88 -11.10 -15.41
C SER A 116 8.10 -10.62 -14.61
N ILE A 117 8.31 -9.30 -14.46
CA ILE A 117 9.36 -8.75 -13.59
C ILE A 117 9.27 -9.29 -12.16
N ILE A 118 8.06 -9.48 -11.62
CA ILE A 118 7.81 -10.00 -10.26
C ILE A 118 8.42 -11.39 -10.09
N LYS A 119 8.40 -12.22 -11.14
CA LYS A 119 8.96 -13.58 -11.16
C LYS A 119 10.39 -13.64 -11.73
N SER A 120 10.94 -12.50 -12.14
CA SER A 120 12.26 -12.42 -12.78
C SER A 120 13.41 -12.42 -11.78
N GLY A 121 14.64 -12.42 -12.29
CA GLY A 121 15.86 -12.31 -11.49
C GLY A 121 15.96 -11.02 -10.66
N VAL A 122 15.23 -9.95 -11.02
CA VAL A 122 15.21 -8.67 -10.28
C VAL A 122 14.74 -8.89 -8.84
N PHE A 123 13.72 -9.72 -8.64
CA PHE A 123 13.12 -9.99 -7.32
C PHE A 123 13.64 -11.28 -6.67
N LYS A 124 14.69 -11.91 -7.22
CA LYS A 124 15.19 -13.21 -6.76
C LYS A 124 15.51 -13.25 -5.25
N GLY A 125 16.03 -12.16 -4.70
CA GLY A 125 16.33 -12.04 -3.27
C GLY A 125 15.10 -12.10 -2.37
N CYS A 126 13.92 -11.78 -2.90
CA CYS A 126 12.65 -11.77 -2.18
C CYS A 126 11.83 -13.06 -2.37
N HIS A 127 12.03 -13.80 -3.46
CA HIS A 127 11.24 -15.01 -3.78
C HIS A 127 11.24 -16.08 -2.67
N SER A 128 12.30 -16.15 -1.85
CA SER A 128 12.38 -17.08 -0.71
C SER A 128 11.69 -16.58 0.56
N ARG A 129 11.26 -15.31 0.59
CA ARG A 129 10.65 -14.64 1.73
C ARG A 129 9.17 -14.35 1.50
N VAL A 130 8.79 -13.99 0.28
CA VAL A 130 7.41 -13.65 -0.10
C VAL A 130 7.08 -14.35 -1.42
N ASP A 131 6.01 -15.14 -1.44
CA ASP A 131 5.55 -15.84 -2.63
C ASP A 131 5.11 -14.83 -3.73
N PRO A 132 5.75 -14.83 -4.91
CA PRO A 132 5.42 -13.90 -5.99
C PRO A 132 4.11 -14.22 -6.72
N THR A 133 3.50 -15.40 -6.49
CA THR A 133 2.41 -15.92 -7.33
C THR A 133 1.18 -15.03 -7.31
N VAL A 134 0.67 -14.71 -6.11
CA VAL A 134 -0.53 -13.87 -5.94
C VAL A 134 -0.31 -12.43 -6.45
N PHE A 135 0.90 -11.89 -6.31
CA PHE A 135 1.23 -10.55 -6.79
C PHE A 135 1.35 -10.49 -8.31
N TYR A 136 1.90 -11.55 -8.93
CA TYR A 136 1.94 -11.67 -10.39
C TYR A 136 0.53 -11.77 -10.98
N GLU A 137 -0.33 -12.61 -10.39
CA GLU A 137 -1.71 -12.79 -10.86
C GLU A 137 -2.52 -11.50 -10.71
N ALA A 138 -2.41 -10.80 -9.58
CA ALA A 138 -3.01 -9.49 -9.38
C ALA A 138 -2.50 -8.45 -10.39
N CYS A 139 -1.19 -8.39 -10.63
CA CYS A 139 -0.60 -7.48 -11.62
C CYS A 139 -1.17 -7.72 -13.03
N VAL A 140 -1.29 -8.99 -13.45
CA VAL A 140 -1.82 -9.35 -14.77
C VAL A 140 -3.31 -8.98 -14.85
N HIS A 141 -4.08 -9.31 -13.81
CA HIS A 141 -5.49 -8.96 -13.69
C HIS A 141 -5.72 -7.45 -13.85
N ASP A 142 -4.99 -6.63 -13.10
CA ASP A 142 -5.12 -5.17 -13.10
C ASP A 142 -4.67 -4.55 -14.42
N SER A 143 -3.57 -5.06 -14.99
CA SER A 143 -3.05 -4.61 -16.29
C SER A 143 -4.00 -4.90 -17.46
N CYS A 144 -4.80 -5.97 -17.36
CA CYS A 144 -5.85 -6.29 -18.32
C CYS A 144 -7.13 -5.45 -18.13
N SER A 145 -7.42 -4.98 -16.91
CA SER A 145 -8.63 -4.20 -16.59
C SER A 145 -8.47 -2.69 -16.78
N CYS A 146 -7.25 -2.15 -16.74
CA CYS A 146 -6.99 -0.72 -16.97
C CYS A 146 -7.02 -0.35 -18.46
N ASP A 147 -8.20 -0.42 -19.08
CA ASP A 147 -8.44 -0.24 -20.52
C ASP A 147 -8.88 1.16 -20.95
N THR A 148 -9.15 2.06 -20.01
CA THR A 148 -9.62 3.43 -20.26
C THR A 148 -8.51 4.50 -20.18
N GLY A 149 -7.26 4.08 -19.98
CA GLY A 149 -6.07 4.95 -19.83
C GLY A 149 -5.39 4.78 -18.47
N GLY A 150 -4.09 5.12 -18.38
CA GLY A 150 -3.33 5.00 -17.12
C GLY A 150 -2.84 3.58 -16.80
N ASP A 151 -2.71 2.70 -17.79
CA ASP A 151 -2.27 1.31 -17.61
C ASP A 151 -0.87 1.17 -17.00
N CYS A 152 0.05 2.09 -17.29
CA CYS A 152 1.34 2.17 -16.62
C CYS A 152 1.19 2.39 -15.10
N GLU A 153 0.20 3.16 -14.65
CA GLU A 153 -0.03 3.44 -13.23
C GLU A 153 -0.50 2.18 -12.49
N CYS A 154 -1.46 1.45 -13.06
CA CYS A 154 -1.93 0.17 -12.52
C CYS A 154 -0.79 -0.85 -12.38
N PHE A 155 0.00 -1.01 -13.44
CA PHE A 155 1.17 -1.89 -13.43
C PHE A 155 2.19 -1.48 -12.34
N CYS A 156 2.56 -0.20 -12.28
CA CYS A 156 3.57 0.26 -11.33
C CYS A 156 3.10 0.12 -9.86
N SER A 157 1.82 0.37 -9.57
CA SER A 157 1.25 0.14 -8.22
C SER A 157 1.24 -1.33 -7.82
N ALA A 158 0.93 -2.24 -8.76
CA ALA A 158 0.96 -3.68 -8.49
C ALA A 158 2.37 -4.19 -8.18
N VAL A 159 3.38 -3.77 -8.96
CA VAL A 159 4.79 -4.14 -8.71
C VAL A 159 5.32 -3.51 -7.41
N ALA A 160 4.97 -2.25 -7.13
CA ALA A 160 5.35 -1.57 -5.89
C ALA A 160 4.78 -2.28 -4.64
N SER A 161 3.55 -2.82 -4.74
CA SER A 161 2.92 -3.58 -3.65
C SER A 161 3.75 -4.83 -3.29
N TYR A 162 4.28 -5.54 -4.29
CA TYR A 162 5.20 -6.67 -4.03
C TYR A 162 6.54 -6.21 -3.45
N ALA A 163 7.14 -5.15 -4.01
CA ALA A 163 8.40 -4.60 -3.51
C ALA A 163 8.31 -4.12 -2.05
N GLN A 164 7.15 -3.64 -1.62
CA GLN A 164 6.92 -3.24 -0.24
C GLN A 164 6.88 -4.44 0.71
N GLU A 165 6.24 -5.55 0.34
CA GLU A 165 6.28 -6.78 1.15
C GLU A 165 7.68 -7.37 1.20
N CYS A 166 8.43 -7.31 0.09
CA CYS A 166 9.85 -7.66 0.08
C CYS A 166 10.65 -6.83 1.07
N THR A 167 10.45 -5.50 1.08
CA THR A 167 11.15 -4.60 2.00
C THR A 167 10.80 -4.88 3.46
N LYS A 168 9.52 -5.17 3.77
CA LYS A 168 9.09 -5.60 5.11
C LYS A 168 9.72 -6.94 5.53
N ALA A 169 9.95 -7.82 4.58
CA ALA A 169 10.65 -9.09 4.78
C ALA A 169 12.19 -8.98 4.67
N GLU A 170 12.73 -7.76 4.82
CA GLU A 170 14.17 -7.44 4.83
C GLU A 170 14.90 -7.74 3.51
N ALA A 171 14.15 -7.83 2.40
CA ALA A 171 14.67 -8.02 1.04
C ALA A 171 14.45 -6.74 0.22
N CYS A 172 15.30 -5.74 0.41
CA CYS A 172 15.24 -4.50 -0.37
C CYS A 172 15.54 -4.74 -1.86
N VAL A 173 14.66 -4.27 -2.76
CA VAL A 173 14.78 -4.46 -4.22
C VAL A 173 14.76 -3.12 -4.94
N PHE A 174 15.80 -2.84 -5.73
CA PHE A 174 15.85 -1.69 -6.65
C PHE A 174 15.31 -2.12 -8.02
N TRP A 175 14.02 -1.88 -8.27
CA TRP A 175 13.33 -2.41 -9.46
C TRP A 175 12.96 -1.35 -10.51
N ARG A 176 12.85 -0.08 -10.12
CA ARG A 176 12.55 1.03 -11.05
C ARG A 176 13.75 1.35 -11.93
N THR A 177 13.48 1.76 -13.16
CA THR A 177 14.48 2.26 -14.12
C THR A 177 13.91 3.46 -14.87
N PRO A 178 14.73 4.23 -15.61
CA PRO A 178 14.21 5.32 -16.44
C PRO A 178 13.12 4.88 -17.44
N ASP A 179 13.18 3.63 -17.91
CA ASP A 179 12.22 3.07 -18.87
C ASP A 179 11.07 2.28 -18.20
N LEU A 180 11.20 1.96 -16.91
CA LEU A 180 10.24 1.16 -16.16
C LEU A 180 9.85 1.83 -14.85
N CYS A 181 8.65 2.38 -14.81
CA CYS A 181 8.07 3.04 -13.65
C CYS A 181 9.01 4.11 -13.04
N PRO A 182 9.48 5.09 -13.85
CA PRO A 182 10.44 6.09 -13.39
C PRO A 182 9.87 6.93 -12.24
N ILE A 183 10.78 7.43 -11.40
CA ILE A 183 10.48 8.34 -10.30
C ILE A 183 11.35 9.59 -10.42
N PHE A 184 10.76 10.76 -10.16
CA PHE A 184 11.40 12.05 -10.41
C PHE A 184 11.65 12.80 -9.10
N CYS A 185 12.62 12.32 -8.31
CA CYS A 185 12.92 12.89 -6.99
C CYS A 185 13.76 14.18 -7.03
N ASP A 186 14.52 14.38 -8.10
CA ASP A 186 15.31 15.58 -8.34
C ASP A 186 14.46 16.82 -8.64
N TYR A 187 13.18 16.65 -8.98
CA TYR A 187 12.20 17.72 -9.03
C TYR A 187 12.16 18.57 -7.75
N TYR A 188 12.38 17.95 -6.60
CA TYR A 188 12.33 18.60 -5.30
C TYR A 188 13.63 19.34 -4.94
N ASN A 189 14.68 19.20 -5.75
CA ASN A 189 15.96 19.83 -5.46
C ASN A 189 15.94 21.33 -5.78
N PRO A 190 16.51 22.17 -4.89
CA PRO A 190 16.88 23.54 -5.25
C PRO A 190 17.88 23.56 -6.41
N PRO A 191 17.95 24.65 -7.19
CA PRO A 191 18.96 24.78 -8.23
C PRO A 191 20.38 24.61 -7.67
N ASN A 192 21.17 23.73 -8.28
CA ASN A 192 22.55 23.38 -7.88
C ASN A 192 22.71 22.64 -6.54
N GLU A 193 21.63 22.19 -5.92
CA GLU A 193 21.66 21.34 -4.74
C GLU A 193 21.14 19.94 -5.11
N CYS A 194 21.61 18.91 -4.40
CA CYS A 194 21.18 17.53 -4.60
C CYS A 194 20.88 16.95 -3.23
N GLU A 195 19.71 17.29 -2.69
CA GLU A 195 19.28 16.89 -1.35
C GLU A 195 18.29 15.73 -1.43
N TRP A 196 17.33 15.78 -2.35
CA TRP A 196 16.30 14.76 -2.53
C TRP A 196 16.79 13.61 -3.39
N HIS A 197 16.71 12.40 -2.84
CA HIS A 197 17.14 11.18 -3.48
C HIS A 197 16.05 10.12 -3.40
N TYR A 198 15.97 9.30 -4.43
CA TYR A 198 15.14 8.10 -4.39
C TYR A 198 15.77 7.08 -3.42
N GLU A 199 14.99 6.69 -2.42
CA GLU A 199 15.31 5.59 -1.50
C GLU A 199 14.32 4.44 -1.76
N PRO A 200 14.76 3.35 -2.41
CA PRO A 200 13.88 2.27 -2.87
C PRO A 200 13.16 1.54 -1.72
N CYS A 201 13.70 1.64 -0.51
CA CYS A 201 13.27 0.85 0.64
C CYS A 201 13.06 1.70 1.89
N GLY A 202 13.17 3.03 1.77
CA GLY A 202 12.99 3.99 2.87
C GLY A 202 13.90 3.85 4.09
N ASN A 203 14.85 2.89 4.10
CA ASN A 203 15.60 2.44 5.27
C ASN A 203 16.65 3.47 5.72
N ARG A 204 16.16 4.61 6.21
CA ARG A 204 16.97 5.72 6.66
C ARG A 204 16.27 6.46 7.80
N SER A 205 16.91 6.44 8.95
CA SER A 205 16.56 7.32 10.07
C SER A 205 17.21 8.69 9.82
N PHE A 206 16.40 9.70 9.55
CA PHE A 206 16.84 11.10 9.52
C PHE A 206 16.12 11.88 10.62
N GLU A 207 16.82 12.87 11.17
CA GLU A 207 16.25 13.73 12.20
C GLU A 207 15.31 14.75 11.56
N THR A 208 14.13 14.86 12.12
CA THR A 208 13.14 15.88 11.76
C THR A 208 12.92 16.83 12.92
N CYS A 209 12.37 18.00 12.65
CA CYS A 209 11.91 18.93 13.69
C CYS A 209 10.93 18.27 14.68
N ARG A 210 10.22 17.21 14.30
CA ARG A 210 9.33 16.46 15.22
C ARG A 210 10.10 15.55 16.17
N THR A 211 11.00 14.74 15.62
CA THR A 211 11.77 13.76 16.41
C THR A 211 12.70 14.44 17.41
N ILE A 212 13.24 15.60 17.08
CA ILE A 212 14.07 16.40 18.02
C ILE A 212 13.24 16.97 19.17
N ASN A 213 11.97 17.30 18.92
CA ASN A 213 11.04 17.75 19.94
C ASN A 213 10.37 16.58 20.69
N GLY A 214 10.92 15.37 20.60
CA GLY A 214 10.43 14.19 21.33
C GLY A 214 9.13 13.58 20.79
N ILE A 215 8.68 14.01 19.60
CA ILE A 215 7.47 13.47 18.96
C ILE A 215 7.87 12.27 18.11
N HIS A 216 7.57 11.07 18.60
CA HIS A 216 7.85 9.80 17.92
C HIS A 216 6.56 9.10 17.49
N SER A 217 6.65 8.29 16.43
CA SER A 217 5.57 7.40 15.99
C SER A 217 5.63 6.09 16.77
N ASN A 218 4.50 5.44 16.98
CA ASN A 218 4.44 4.13 17.63
C ASN A 218 4.91 2.98 16.72
N ILE A 219 5.06 3.24 15.42
CA ILE A 219 5.51 2.25 14.45
C ILE A 219 6.69 2.76 13.61
N SER A 220 7.51 1.82 13.14
CA SER A 220 8.47 2.13 12.09
C SER A 220 7.78 2.17 10.72
N VAL A 221 7.88 3.33 10.07
CA VAL A 221 7.51 3.53 8.65
C VAL A 221 8.73 3.70 7.75
N SER A 222 9.93 3.36 8.24
CA SER A 222 11.20 3.47 7.51
C SER A 222 11.37 2.41 6.42
N HIS A 223 10.30 1.75 5.99
CA HIS A 223 10.29 0.75 4.92
C HIS A 223 9.50 1.22 3.69
N LEU A 224 9.01 2.46 3.73
CA LEU A 224 8.18 3.02 2.65
C LEU A 224 9.08 3.61 1.57
N GLU A 225 8.91 3.12 0.35
CA GLU A 225 9.59 3.61 -0.85
C GLU A 225 9.28 5.11 -1.09
N GLY A 226 10.27 5.88 -1.54
CA GLY A 226 10.03 7.19 -2.11
C GLY A 226 11.22 8.13 -2.13
N CYS A 227 10.94 9.43 -2.26
CA CYS A 227 11.96 10.48 -2.26
C CYS A 227 12.22 10.94 -0.82
N TYR A 228 13.48 10.97 -0.42
CA TYR A 228 13.90 11.39 0.92
C TYR A 228 15.06 12.39 0.85
N PRO A 229 15.08 13.37 1.77
CA PRO A 229 16.15 14.36 1.81
C PRO A 229 17.45 13.80 2.41
N ARG A 230 18.57 14.35 1.94
CA ARG A 230 19.93 14.20 2.45
C ARG A 230 20.40 15.59 2.88
N CYS A 231 19.92 16.04 4.04
CA CYS A 231 20.25 17.35 4.59
C CYS A 231 21.78 17.53 4.70
N PRO A 232 22.32 18.69 4.33
CA PRO A 232 23.74 18.97 4.46
C PRO A 232 24.13 19.18 5.93
N LYS A 233 25.42 19.12 6.24
CA LYS A 233 25.93 19.08 7.63
C LYS A 233 25.70 20.38 8.41
N ASP A 234 25.58 21.51 7.73
CA ASP A 234 25.33 22.84 8.29
C ASP A 234 23.86 23.06 8.67
N ARG A 235 22.94 22.32 8.05
CA ARG A 235 21.49 22.32 8.36
C ARG A 235 20.94 20.89 8.34
N PRO A 236 21.33 20.01 9.29
CA PRO A 236 21.07 18.56 9.20
C PRO A 236 19.64 18.13 9.53
N ILE A 237 18.72 19.08 9.79
CA ILE A 237 17.36 18.80 10.26
C ILE A 237 16.37 19.07 9.14
N TYR A 238 15.49 18.09 8.90
CA TYR A 238 14.34 18.21 8.00
C TYR A 238 13.09 18.76 8.70
#